data_AF-A0A971TVV1-F1
#
_entry.id   AF-A0A971TVV1-F1
#
_cell.length_a   1.000
_cell.length_b   1.000
_cell.length_c   1.000
_cell.angle_alpha   90.00
_cell.angle_beta   90.00
_cell.angle_gamma   90.00
#
_symmetry.space_group_name_H-M   'P 1'
#
loop_
_entity.id
_entity.type
_entity.pdbx_description
1 polymer ?
#
loop_
_entity_poly.entity_id
_entity_poly.type
_entity_poly.pdbx_seq_one_letter_code
_entity_poly.pdbx_strand_id
1 'polypeptide(L)'
;MKIDIGESLVNSYLRHVMGCCIVQSNWKPSDNWPVGEMDLALARREFERIQRHKAFTEIFKTGFEQTVRQTEVDVLGYTHDKTIYAANVTFHEYGINFGSRTDTRNRVIKSLLRAYLALICYFPGYKHVLLYCSPKVTGITEEVLQDYFRILKQDFSSEEVEFKYLSNDSFRDQVLMHTLDSAQEHFDTSELFLRSFKLLTVYAGDEAEEEGEGAEPPAEPQERKSVRTRRTSGEERGGGAPVAEDPRSDPGRQSGPAASPPVYSQAVDPVAGEGSAAATGYPAPESMPEPERKEAEQILPGSETPGESAATPPARTRKRERIKSATPVRPAVSFVREEIPVQEEPATVEESPEETPRVNDEAPTVQEEDAETLIEQEIAKVKSRVPKWFQRSSQNNSKILIRFMELYEKDENVSLRQLSEMCGDVKNFAVNFAQMNKVNGRNHGKVFTVKGETVVLWEPVRDYIIQEYIAFKKSYYSEE
;
A
#
# COMPACT_ATOMS: atom_id res chain seq x y z
N MET A 1 -1.48 -13.15 12.42
CA MET A 1 -0.86 -12.46 11.27
C MET A 1 -1.99 -12.00 10.36
N LYS A 2 -2.17 -10.69 10.16
CA LYS A 2 -3.16 -10.17 9.22
C LYS A 2 -2.49 -10.20 7.85
N ILE A 3 -2.95 -11.08 6.95
CA ILE A 3 -2.44 -11.10 5.59
C ILE A 3 -3.16 -9.97 4.84
N ASP A 4 -2.41 -8.95 4.42
CA ASP A 4 -2.96 -7.86 3.60
C ASP A 4 -3.02 -8.28 2.13
N ILE A 5 -4.17 -8.09 1.49
CA ILE A 5 -4.38 -8.51 0.10
C ILE A 5 -3.50 -7.70 -0.87
N GLY A 6 -3.18 -6.44 -0.53
CA GLY A 6 -2.25 -5.61 -1.29
C GLY A 6 -0.83 -6.14 -1.22
N GLU A 7 -0.37 -6.57 -0.03
CA GLU A 7 0.92 -7.25 0.12
C GLU A 7 0.95 -8.55 -0.68
N SER A 8 -0.13 -9.33 -0.65
CA SER A 8 -0.21 -10.57 -1.43
C SER A 8 -0.16 -10.31 -2.93
N LEU A 9 -0.83 -9.26 -3.43
CA LEU A 9 -0.75 -8.88 -4.85
C LEU A 9 0.68 -8.44 -5.22
N VAL A 10 1.30 -7.59 -4.41
CA VAL A 10 2.68 -7.13 -4.68
C VAL A 10 3.69 -8.27 -4.58
N ASN A 11 3.45 -9.27 -3.72
CA ASN A 11 4.25 -10.50 -3.69
C ASN A 11 4.19 -11.23 -5.05
N SER A 12 2.98 -11.49 -5.57
CA SER A 12 2.79 -12.08 -6.90
C SER A 12 3.43 -11.23 -8.01
N TYR A 13 3.28 -9.91 -7.95
CA TYR A 13 3.92 -8.98 -8.89
C TYR A 13 5.44 -9.10 -8.90
N LEU A 14 6.08 -9.08 -7.72
CA LEU A 14 7.54 -9.19 -7.64
C LEU A 14 8.03 -10.55 -8.17
N ARG A 15 7.30 -11.62 -7.89
CA ARG A 15 7.66 -12.96 -8.36
C ARG A 15 7.51 -13.12 -9.86
N HIS A 16 6.32 -12.85 -10.39
CA HIS A 16 5.96 -13.23 -11.77
C HIS A 16 6.27 -12.15 -12.80
N VAL A 17 6.16 -10.88 -12.41
CA VAL A 17 6.39 -9.75 -13.33
C VAL A 17 7.82 -9.23 -13.22
N MET A 18 8.34 -9.08 -11.99
CA MET A 18 9.71 -8.58 -11.77
C MET A 18 10.77 -9.70 -11.76
N GLY A 19 10.37 -10.97 -11.85
CA GLY A 19 11.28 -12.12 -11.92
C GLY A 19 12.05 -12.38 -10.62
N CYS A 20 11.52 -11.96 -9.47
CA CYS A 20 12.15 -12.23 -8.18
C CYS A 20 12.09 -13.73 -7.86
N CYS A 21 13.25 -14.37 -7.75
CA CYS A 21 13.35 -15.79 -7.38
C CYS A 21 13.13 -16.04 -5.88
N ILE A 22 13.32 -15.01 -5.05
CA ILE A 22 12.95 -15.02 -3.63
C ILE A 22 12.08 -13.81 -3.35
N VAL A 23 10.94 -14.04 -2.68
CA VAL A 23 10.05 -12.98 -2.21
C VAL A 23 9.70 -13.26 -0.76
N GLN A 24 9.93 -12.26 0.11
CA GLN A 24 9.69 -12.33 1.54
C GLN A 24 8.78 -11.20 1.98
N SER A 25 7.65 -11.53 2.59
CA SER A 25 6.78 -10.54 3.22
C SER A 25 7.27 -10.14 4.61
N ASN A 26 6.93 -8.92 5.04
CA ASN A 26 7.20 -8.38 6.38
C ASN A 26 8.69 -8.44 6.76
N TRP A 27 9.56 -8.04 5.84
CA TRP A 27 11.00 -8.01 6.08
C TRP A 27 11.39 -6.89 7.04
N LYS A 28 12.18 -7.24 8.06
CA LYS A 28 12.74 -6.33 9.06
C LYS A 28 14.18 -6.74 9.37
N PRO A 29 15.08 -5.78 9.61
CA PRO A 29 16.44 -6.11 10.00
C PRO A 29 16.48 -6.74 11.40
N SER A 30 17.35 -7.73 11.57
CA SER A 30 17.63 -8.31 12.89
C SER A 30 18.77 -7.55 13.58
N ASP A 31 18.67 -7.36 14.89
CA ASP A 31 19.74 -6.78 15.71
C ASP A 31 21.03 -7.63 15.73
N ASN A 32 20.92 -8.92 15.37
CA ASN A 32 22.05 -9.85 15.36
C ASN A 32 22.75 -9.95 14.00
N TRP A 33 22.25 -9.27 12.96
CA TRP A 33 22.86 -9.35 11.64
C TRP A 33 24.14 -8.50 11.58
N PRO A 34 25.27 -9.09 11.16
CA PRO A 34 26.49 -8.34 10.99
C PRO A 34 26.35 -7.34 9.84
N VAL A 35 26.89 -6.15 10.01
CA VAL A 35 26.98 -5.10 8.98
C VAL A 35 28.44 -4.71 8.83
N GLY A 36 28.94 -4.64 7.59
CA GLY A 36 30.31 -4.22 7.31
C GLY A 36 30.56 -2.78 7.77
N GLU A 37 31.75 -2.49 8.29
CA GLU A 37 32.09 -1.14 8.78
C GLU A 37 31.97 -0.09 7.67
N MET A 38 32.36 -0.45 6.44
CA MET A 38 32.26 0.44 5.27
C MET A 38 30.81 0.72 4.90
N ASP A 39 29.95 -0.29 4.89
CA ASP A 39 28.52 -0.16 4.56
C ASP A 39 27.77 0.65 5.62
N LEU A 40 28.13 0.43 6.89
CA LEU A 40 27.62 1.22 8.01
C LEU A 40 28.02 2.69 7.89
N ALA A 41 29.28 2.96 7.53
CA ALA A 41 29.76 4.33 7.31
C ALA A 41 29.07 5.00 6.12
N LEU A 42 28.84 4.26 5.03
CA LEU A 42 28.10 4.73 3.86
C LEU A 42 26.65 5.09 4.24
N ALA A 43 25.95 4.19 4.92
CA ALA A 43 24.58 4.42 5.37
C ALA A 43 24.48 5.61 6.35
N ARG A 44 25.45 5.78 7.26
CA ARG A 44 25.51 6.97 8.14
C ARG A 44 25.66 8.26 7.35
N ARG A 45 26.53 8.28 6.34
CA ARG A 45 26.71 9.46 5.47
C ARG A 45 25.40 9.82 4.76
N GLU A 46 24.69 8.82 4.24
CA GLU A 46 23.38 9.05 3.61
C GLU A 46 22.32 9.51 4.62
N PHE A 47 22.31 8.97 5.84
CA PHE A 47 21.42 9.44 6.90
C PHE A 47 21.66 10.91 7.24
N GLU A 48 22.91 11.33 7.40
CA GLU A 48 23.24 12.74 7.62
C GLU A 48 22.87 13.62 6.43
N ARG A 49 23.05 13.12 5.21
CA ARG A 49 22.64 13.81 3.98
C ARG A 49 21.13 14.05 3.95
N ILE A 50 20.34 13.03 4.32
CA ILE A 50 18.87 13.13 4.44
C ILE A 50 18.49 14.17 5.51
N GLN A 51 19.11 14.11 6.69
CA GLN A 51 18.81 15.02 7.81
C GLN A 51 19.08 16.50 7.46
N ARG A 52 20.10 16.77 6.65
CA ARG A 52 20.44 18.13 6.17
C ARG A 52 19.63 18.55 4.94
N HIS A 53 18.85 17.64 4.35
CA HIS A 53 18.13 17.92 3.11
C HIS A 53 16.90 18.79 3.38
N LYS A 54 16.78 19.91 2.66
CA LYS A 54 15.75 20.95 2.86
C LYS A 54 14.33 20.41 2.78
N ALA A 55 14.11 19.38 1.95
CA ALA A 55 12.80 18.76 1.76
C ALA A 55 12.42 17.78 2.89
N PHE A 56 13.42 17.26 3.61
CA PHE A 56 13.29 16.17 4.58
C PHE A 56 13.70 16.59 6.00
N THR A 57 13.68 17.89 6.27
CA THR A 57 13.97 18.43 7.61
C THR A 57 13.08 17.75 8.65
N GLU A 58 13.72 17.21 9.70
CA GLU A 58 13.07 16.46 10.79
C GLU A 58 12.28 15.21 10.36
N ILE A 59 12.59 14.62 9.18
CA ILE A 59 11.93 13.39 8.73
C ILE A 59 12.17 12.24 9.71
N PHE A 60 13.40 12.08 10.21
CA PHE A 60 13.71 11.17 11.32
C PHE A 60 13.89 11.95 12.60
N LYS A 61 13.14 11.55 13.63
CA LYS A 61 13.25 12.08 14.99
C LYS A 61 14.24 11.28 15.85
N THR A 62 14.70 10.15 15.32
CA THR A 62 15.53 9.15 15.99
C THR A 62 16.95 9.17 15.43
N GLY A 63 17.91 8.67 16.22
CA GLY A 63 19.28 8.45 15.75
C GLY A 63 19.37 7.44 14.60
N PHE A 64 20.53 7.35 13.97
CA PHE A 64 20.77 6.49 12.80
C PHE A 64 20.43 5.02 13.08
N GLU A 65 20.96 4.46 14.17
CA GLU A 65 20.85 3.04 14.53
C GLU A 65 19.37 2.66 14.72
N GLN A 66 18.65 3.48 15.48
CA GLN A 66 17.22 3.28 15.69
C GLN A 66 16.41 3.45 14.39
N THR A 67 16.80 4.39 13.54
CA THR A 67 16.13 4.63 12.25
C THR A 67 16.24 3.40 11.33
N VAL A 68 17.45 2.82 11.22
CA VAL A 68 17.68 1.59 10.44
C VAL A 68 16.92 0.41 11.05
N ARG A 69 16.96 0.23 12.38
CA ARG A 69 16.26 -0.87 13.08
C ARG A 69 14.74 -0.80 12.97
N GLN A 70 14.17 0.39 12.87
CA GLN A 70 12.73 0.61 12.68
C GLN A 70 12.28 0.46 11.22
N THR A 71 13.12 -0.11 10.36
CA THR A 71 12.74 -0.38 8.97
C THR A 71 11.77 -1.55 8.91
N GLU A 72 10.68 -1.34 8.20
CA GLU A 72 9.71 -2.37 7.88
C GLU A 72 9.42 -2.29 6.37
N VAL A 73 9.71 -3.39 5.67
CA VAL A 73 9.44 -3.54 4.24
C VAL A 73 8.35 -4.60 4.11
N ASP A 74 7.24 -4.22 3.48
CA ASP A 74 6.05 -5.08 3.43
C ASP A 74 6.30 -6.30 2.54
N VAL A 75 7.00 -6.11 1.41
CA VAL A 75 7.44 -7.19 0.53
C VAL A 75 8.85 -6.90 0.00
N LEU A 76 9.79 -7.81 0.27
CA LEU A 76 11.15 -7.79 -0.25
C LEU A 76 11.29 -8.83 -1.36
N GLY A 77 11.81 -8.44 -2.53
CA GLY A 77 12.10 -9.33 -3.66
C GLY A 77 13.58 -9.33 -4.01
N TYR A 78 14.10 -10.48 -4.43
CA TYR A 78 15.46 -10.65 -4.91
C TYR A 78 15.47 -11.33 -6.27
N THR A 79 16.25 -10.79 -7.20
CA THR A 79 16.46 -11.32 -8.55
C THR A 79 17.88 -11.84 -8.75
N HIS A 80 18.09 -12.75 -9.71
CA HIS A 80 19.41 -13.33 -9.99
C HIS A 80 20.46 -12.29 -10.44
N ASP A 81 20.03 -11.15 -10.97
CA ASP A 81 20.89 -10.07 -11.46
C ASP A 81 21.34 -9.10 -10.36
N LYS A 82 21.20 -9.52 -9.09
CA LYS A 82 21.56 -8.75 -7.89
C LYS A 82 20.74 -7.46 -7.74
N THR A 83 19.45 -7.52 -8.06
CA THR A 83 18.51 -6.45 -7.70
C THR A 83 17.68 -6.84 -6.47
N ILE A 84 17.58 -5.92 -5.52
CA ILE A 84 16.69 -6.00 -4.36
C ILE A 84 15.53 -5.03 -4.56
N TYR A 85 14.32 -5.57 -4.60
CA TYR A 85 13.08 -4.80 -4.59
C TYR A 85 12.57 -4.68 -3.16
N ALA A 86 12.47 -3.46 -2.63
CA ALA A 86 11.82 -3.21 -1.34
C ALA A 86 10.50 -2.48 -1.60
N ALA A 87 9.38 -3.18 -1.44
CA ALA A 87 8.06 -2.65 -1.70
C ALA A 87 7.29 -2.43 -0.41
N ASN A 88 6.81 -1.20 -0.25
CA ASN A 88 5.82 -0.86 0.76
C ASN A 88 4.46 -0.64 0.09
N VAL A 89 3.41 -1.20 0.69
CA VAL A 89 2.07 -1.20 0.14
C VAL A 89 1.13 -0.52 1.12
N THR A 90 0.26 0.34 0.63
CA THR A 90 -0.81 0.89 1.45
C THR A 90 -2.09 0.94 0.66
N PHE A 91 -3.13 0.31 1.20
CA PHE A 91 -4.46 0.35 0.63
C PHE A 91 -5.49 0.86 1.63
N HIS A 92 -6.23 1.89 1.21
CA HIS A 92 -7.44 2.34 1.85
C HIS A 92 -8.48 2.65 0.76
N GLU A 93 -9.72 2.23 0.96
CA GLU A 93 -10.81 2.38 -0.02
C GLU A 93 -11.04 3.84 -0.48
N TYR A 94 -10.78 4.79 0.43
CA TYR A 94 -10.91 6.23 0.18
C TYR A 94 -9.59 6.93 -0.16
N GLY A 95 -8.54 6.14 -0.39
CA GLY A 95 -7.17 6.59 -0.60
C GLY A 95 -6.38 6.77 0.69
N ILE A 96 -5.06 6.80 0.57
CA ILE A 96 -4.14 6.87 1.72
C ILE A 96 -4.39 8.11 2.58
N ASN A 97 -4.46 7.89 3.90
CA ASN A 97 -4.72 8.93 4.88
C ASN A 97 -4.13 8.54 6.24
N PHE A 98 -2.91 9.01 6.52
CA PHE A 98 -2.25 8.81 7.80
C PHE A 98 -2.37 10.02 8.75
N GLY A 99 -3.44 10.81 8.60
CA GLY A 99 -3.65 12.05 9.34
C GLY A 99 -3.62 13.26 8.41
N SER A 100 -2.86 14.30 8.76
CA SER A 100 -2.72 15.44 7.84
C SER A 100 -2.02 15.01 6.55
N ARG A 101 -2.10 15.85 5.50
CA ARG A 101 -1.33 15.64 4.26
C ARG A 101 0.17 15.57 4.53
N THR A 102 0.64 16.41 5.45
CA THR A 102 2.03 16.44 5.90
C THR A 102 2.41 15.14 6.61
N ASP A 103 1.53 14.61 7.46
CA ASP A 103 1.76 13.32 8.13
C ASP A 103 1.79 12.17 7.14
N THR A 104 0.84 12.15 6.21
CA THR A 104 0.76 11.14 5.15
C THR A 104 2.04 11.12 4.33
N ARG A 105 2.42 12.27 3.78
CA ARG A 105 3.69 12.46 3.09
C ARG A 105 4.88 12.01 3.94
N ASN A 106 4.98 12.49 5.18
CA ASN A 106 6.10 12.17 6.05
C ASN A 106 6.18 10.69 6.37
N ARG A 107 5.05 9.97 6.49
CA ARG A 107 5.08 8.51 6.72
C ARG A 107 5.57 7.75 5.49
N VAL A 108 5.05 8.10 4.31
CA VAL A 108 5.45 7.48 3.03
C VAL A 108 6.93 7.70 2.73
N ILE A 109 7.39 8.94 2.81
CA ILE A 109 8.79 9.26 2.48
C ILE A 109 9.74 8.69 3.54
N LYS A 110 9.33 8.68 4.81
CA LYS A 110 10.12 8.07 5.89
C LYS A 110 10.24 6.57 5.75
N SER A 111 9.19 5.85 5.35
CA SER A 111 9.28 4.40 5.17
C SER A 111 10.28 4.05 4.06
N LEU A 112 10.23 4.76 2.92
CA LEU A 112 11.18 4.59 1.82
C LEU A 112 12.61 4.93 2.21
N LEU A 113 12.83 6.06 2.89
CA LEU A 113 14.18 6.45 3.29
C LEU A 113 14.77 5.53 4.37
N ARG A 114 13.93 4.94 5.23
CA ARG A 114 14.37 3.87 6.15
C ARG A 114 14.78 2.62 5.39
N ALA A 115 13.94 2.15 4.46
CA ALA A 115 14.26 1.03 3.60
C ALA A 115 15.58 1.28 2.84
N TYR A 116 15.77 2.46 2.27
CA TYR A 116 17.00 2.84 1.57
C TYR A 116 18.25 2.69 2.45
N LEU A 117 18.22 3.23 3.67
CA LEU A 117 19.33 3.11 4.61
C LEU A 117 19.57 1.66 5.05
N ALA A 118 18.51 0.89 5.27
CA ALA A 118 18.63 -0.52 5.63
C ALA A 118 19.20 -1.37 4.48
N LEU A 119 18.79 -1.11 3.24
CA LEU A 119 19.31 -1.84 2.09
C LEU A 119 20.80 -1.59 1.88
N ILE A 120 21.29 -0.36 2.12
CA ILE A 120 22.74 -0.07 2.12
C ILE A 120 23.46 -0.94 3.16
N CYS A 121 22.91 -1.08 4.37
CA CYS A 121 23.53 -1.88 5.43
C CYS A 121 23.53 -3.39 5.14
N TYR A 122 22.39 -3.94 4.69
CA TYR A 122 22.17 -5.39 4.68
C TYR A 122 22.29 -6.04 3.30
N PHE A 123 22.24 -5.23 2.23
CA PHE A 123 22.42 -5.71 0.85
C PHE A 123 23.43 -4.83 0.11
N PRO A 124 24.68 -4.71 0.60
CA PRO A 124 25.71 -3.93 -0.07
C PRO A 124 26.10 -4.57 -1.41
N GLY A 125 26.33 -3.74 -2.42
CA GLY A 125 26.69 -4.19 -3.78
C GLY A 125 25.55 -4.78 -4.60
N TYR A 126 24.31 -4.62 -4.14
CA TYR A 126 23.10 -4.91 -4.91
C TYR A 126 22.50 -3.61 -5.42
N LYS A 127 21.84 -3.68 -6.58
CA LYS A 127 20.96 -2.62 -7.03
C LYS A 127 19.71 -2.58 -6.15
N HIS A 128 19.29 -1.41 -5.71
CA HIS A 128 18.14 -1.22 -4.83
C HIS A 128 17.00 -0.54 -5.59
N VAL A 129 15.84 -1.19 -5.65
CA VAL A 129 14.62 -0.60 -6.21
C VAL A 129 13.59 -0.46 -5.11
N LEU A 130 13.33 0.78 -4.70
CA LEU A 130 12.40 1.12 -3.64
C LEU A 130 11.05 1.49 -4.22
N LEU A 131 10.05 0.63 -3.98
CA LEU A 131 8.70 0.79 -4.48
C LEU A 131 7.80 1.29 -3.36
N TYR A 132 7.01 2.32 -3.64
CA TYR A 132 5.81 2.59 -2.87
C TYR A 132 4.57 2.37 -3.73
N CYS A 133 3.74 1.44 -3.31
CA CYS A 133 2.58 0.95 -4.04
C CYS A 133 1.30 1.36 -3.31
N SER A 134 0.39 2.01 -4.03
CA SER A 134 -0.92 2.35 -3.48
C SER A 134 -2.01 2.28 -4.56
N PRO A 135 -3.00 1.37 -4.44
CA PRO A 135 -4.08 1.29 -5.42
C PRO A 135 -4.88 2.58 -5.55
N LYS A 136 -4.91 3.41 -4.50
CA LYS A 136 -5.71 4.64 -4.48
C LYS A 136 -5.07 5.74 -3.67
N VAL A 137 -4.96 6.91 -4.28
CA VAL A 137 -4.44 8.14 -3.66
C VAL A 137 -5.28 9.31 -4.18
N THR A 138 -5.67 10.21 -3.28
CA THR A 138 -6.54 11.34 -3.62
C THR A 138 -5.74 12.49 -4.23
N GLY A 139 -6.35 13.26 -5.15
CA GLY A 139 -5.65 14.24 -6.01
C GLY A 139 -4.59 15.12 -5.32
N ILE A 140 -4.95 15.85 -4.27
CA ILE A 140 -3.96 16.73 -3.61
C ILE A 140 -2.85 15.94 -2.89
N THR A 141 -3.18 14.75 -2.38
CA THR A 141 -2.18 13.89 -1.74
C THR A 141 -1.25 13.27 -2.78
N GLU A 142 -1.80 12.91 -3.93
CA GLU A 142 -1.07 12.41 -5.10
C GLU A 142 -0.06 13.45 -5.59
N GLU A 143 -0.51 14.69 -5.83
CA GLU A 143 0.37 15.80 -6.25
C GLU A 143 1.55 16.00 -5.29
N VAL A 144 1.27 16.05 -3.99
CA VAL A 144 2.32 16.22 -2.95
C VAL A 144 3.30 15.05 -2.94
N LEU A 145 2.82 13.81 -3.09
CA LEU A 145 3.71 12.65 -3.12
C LEU A 145 4.53 12.60 -4.40
N GLN A 146 3.94 12.93 -5.56
CA GLN A 146 4.67 13.02 -6.82
C GLN A 146 5.80 14.04 -6.75
N ASP A 147 5.57 15.21 -6.14
CA ASP A 147 6.62 16.22 -5.94
C ASP A 147 7.77 15.69 -5.08
N TYR A 148 7.47 14.98 -3.99
CA TYR A 148 8.49 14.40 -3.12
C TYR A 148 9.22 13.22 -3.76
N PHE A 149 8.55 12.42 -4.58
CA PHE A 149 9.19 11.39 -5.38
C PHE A 149 10.08 11.97 -6.48
N ARG A 150 9.75 13.14 -7.03
CA ARG A 150 10.65 13.86 -7.94
C ARG A 150 11.96 14.24 -7.24
N ILE A 151 11.87 14.70 -5.99
CA ILE A 151 13.04 15.00 -5.14
C ILE A 151 13.86 13.73 -4.85
N LEU A 152 13.20 12.62 -4.46
CA LEU A 152 13.90 11.35 -4.24
C LEU A 152 14.62 10.86 -5.50
N LYS A 153 13.97 10.96 -6.66
CA LYS A 153 14.55 10.58 -7.95
C LYS A 153 15.76 11.45 -8.32
N GLN A 154 15.63 12.75 -8.14
CA GLN A 154 16.67 13.70 -8.52
C GLN A 154 17.89 13.62 -7.58
N ASP A 155 17.66 13.53 -6.28
CA ASP A 155 18.71 13.74 -5.28
C ASP A 155 19.24 12.43 -4.68
N PHE A 156 18.50 11.31 -4.78
CA PHE A 156 18.84 10.04 -4.12
C PHE A 156 18.89 8.83 -5.05
N SER A 157 18.49 8.95 -6.33
CA SER A 157 18.68 7.85 -7.28
C SER A 157 20.07 7.90 -7.93
N SER A 158 20.54 6.73 -8.35
CA SER A 158 21.79 6.51 -9.06
C SER A 158 21.61 5.29 -9.98
N GLU A 159 22.69 4.82 -10.61
CA GLU A 159 22.65 3.55 -11.37
C GLU A 159 22.26 2.36 -10.47
N GLU A 160 22.64 2.42 -9.19
CA GLU A 160 22.44 1.37 -8.20
C GLU A 160 21.18 1.58 -7.35
N VAL A 161 20.51 2.73 -7.42
CA VAL A 161 19.36 3.04 -6.54
C VAL A 161 18.25 3.70 -7.34
N GLU A 162 17.05 3.14 -7.28
CA GLU A 162 15.88 3.66 -7.96
C GLU A 162 14.67 3.76 -7.01
N PHE A 163 13.99 4.92 -7.02
CA PHE A 163 12.72 5.10 -6.32
C PHE A 163 11.55 5.11 -7.29
N LYS A 164 10.58 4.21 -7.11
CA LYS A 164 9.35 4.16 -7.92
C LYS A 164 8.11 4.40 -7.05
N TYR A 165 7.21 5.19 -7.62
CA TYR A 165 5.90 5.46 -7.05
C TYR A 165 4.86 4.88 -8.00
N LEU A 166 4.10 3.89 -7.52
CA LEU A 166 3.07 3.20 -8.27
C LEU A 166 1.73 3.44 -7.59
N SER A 167 1.00 4.45 -8.06
CA SER A 167 -0.30 4.89 -7.55
C SER A 167 -1.38 4.85 -8.62
N ASN A 168 -2.64 4.70 -8.20
CA ASN A 168 -3.82 4.85 -9.07
C ASN A 168 -3.71 4.04 -10.38
N ASP A 169 -3.76 4.71 -11.53
CA ASP A 169 -3.64 4.09 -12.85
C ASP A 169 -2.30 3.36 -13.03
N SER A 170 -1.19 3.94 -12.58
CA SER A 170 0.11 3.26 -12.67
C SER A 170 0.17 1.99 -11.82
N PHE A 171 -0.50 1.97 -10.65
CA PHE A 171 -0.66 0.75 -9.88
C PHE A 171 -1.55 -0.26 -10.61
N ARG A 172 -2.70 0.18 -11.12
CA ARG A 172 -3.61 -0.69 -11.88
C ARG A 172 -2.87 -1.33 -13.06
N ASP A 173 -2.26 -0.53 -13.91
CA ASP A 173 -1.75 -0.98 -15.19
C ASP A 173 -0.47 -1.81 -15.01
N GLN A 174 0.47 -1.35 -14.17
CA GLN A 174 1.77 -2.00 -14.05
C GLN A 174 1.81 -3.12 -13.01
N VAL A 175 1.06 -3.00 -11.91
CA VAL A 175 1.07 -3.99 -10.83
C VAL A 175 -0.07 -4.96 -11.02
N LEU A 176 -1.32 -4.48 -11.00
CA LEU A 176 -2.49 -5.36 -11.02
C LEU A 176 -2.62 -6.10 -12.37
N MET A 177 -2.74 -5.37 -13.48
CA MET A 177 -3.03 -5.98 -14.79
C MET A 177 -1.90 -6.89 -15.27
N HIS A 178 -0.65 -6.43 -15.24
CA HIS A 178 0.48 -7.28 -15.61
C HIS A 178 0.61 -8.54 -14.74
N THR A 179 0.28 -8.47 -13.45
CA THR A 179 0.28 -9.66 -12.59
C THR A 179 -0.80 -10.64 -13.04
N LEU A 180 -2.01 -10.15 -13.33
CA LEU A 180 -3.10 -11.00 -13.83
C LEU A 180 -2.77 -11.62 -15.19
N ASP A 181 -2.17 -10.86 -16.10
CA ASP A 181 -1.76 -11.36 -17.42
C ASP A 181 -0.71 -12.47 -17.28
N SER A 182 0.32 -12.27 -16.44
CA SER A 182 1.36 -13.28 -16.19
C SER A 182 0.80 -14.56 -15.54
N ALA A 183 -0.26 -14.44 -14.75
CA ALA A 183 -0.86 -15.57 -14.04
C ALA A 183 -1.76 -16.44 -14.92
N GLN A 184 -2.16 -15.98 -16.12
CA GLN A 184 -2.87 -16.82 -17.09
C GLN A 184 -1.97 -17.94 -17.64
N GLU A 185 -0.66 -17.69 -17.73
CA GLU A 185 0.32 -18.64 -18.25
C GLU A 185 0.82 -19.61 -17.15
N HIS A 186 1.00 -19.11 -15.92
CA HIS A 186 1.56 -19.88 -14.81
C HIS A 186 0.82 -19.61 -13.49
N PHE A 187 -0.20 -20.42 -13.22
CA PHE A 187 -1.02 -20.26 -12.01
C PHE A 187 -0.45 -21.03 -10.81
N ASP A 188 0.08 -20.32 -9.82
CA ASP A 188 0.51 -20.91 -8.55
C ASP A 188 -0.66 -20.96 -7.54
N THR A 189 -1.11 -22.19 -7.24
CA THR A 189 -2.18 -22.46 -6.26
C THR A 189 -1.81 -22.14 -4.80
N SER A 190 -0.57 -21.73 -4.53
CA SER A 190 -0.12 -21.33 -3.18
C SER A 190 -0.26 -19.82 -2.91
N GLU A 191 -0.51 -19.00 -3.94
CA GLU A 191 -0.56 -17.54 -3.81
C GLU A 191 -1.97 -17.00 -3.55
N LEU A 192 -2.18 -16.37 -2.39
CA LEU A 192 -3.50 -15.95 -1.92
C LEU A 192 -4.21 -15.00 -2.89
N PHE A 193 -3.52 -13.99 -3.41
CA PHE A 193 -4.10 -13.04 -4.37
C PHE A 193 -4.58 -13.73 -5.65
N LEU A 194 -3.72 -14.51 -6.32
CA LEU A 194 -4.08 -15.21 -7.55
C LEU A 194 -5.23 -16.20 -7.34
N ARG A 195 -5.23 -16.94 -6.22
CA ARG A 195 -6.36 -17.78 -5.84
C ARG A 195 -7.66 -17.00 -5.64
N SER A 196 -7.59 -15.86 -4.96
CA SER A 196 -8.76 -15.02 -4.72
C SER A 196 -9.33 -14.47 -6.03
N PHE A 197 -8.47 -14.03 -6.95
CA PHE A 197 -8.87 -13.62 -8.28
C PHE A 197 -9.51 -14.77 -9.06
N LYS A 198 -8.88 -15.95 -9.07
CA LYS A 198 -9.43 -17.12 -9.76
C LYS A 198 -10.80 -17.50 -9.22
N LEU A 199 -10.98 -17.48 -7.90
CA LEU A 199 -12.28 -17.70 -7.27
C LEU A 199 -13.34 -16.72 -7.79
N LEU A 200 -13.02 -15.42 -7.88
CA LEU A 200 -13.94 -14.42 -8.43
C LEU A 200 -14.25 -14.68 -9.92
N THR A 201 -13.28 -15.10 -10.72
CA THR A 201 -13.52 -15.40 -12.14
C THR A 201 -14.45 -16.58 -12.39
N VAL A 202 -14.58 -17.52 -11.45
CA VAL A 202 -15.55 -18.63 -11.56
C VAL A 202 -16.99 -18.11 -11.65
N TYR A 203 -17.28 -16.96 -11.05
CA TYR A 203 -18.60 -16.34 -11.07
C TYR A 203 -18.73 -15.21 -12.11
N ALA A 204 -17.64 -14.86 -12.78
CA ALA A 204 -17.63 -13.84 -13.83
C ALA A 204 -17.93 -14.44 -15.22
N GLY A 205 -17.97 -15.77 -15.34
CA GLY A 205 -18.32 -16.47 -16.58
C GLY A 205 -19.71 -17.06 -16.52
N ASP A 206 -20.71 -16.29 -16.97
CA ASP A 206 -22.00 -16.76 -17.53
C ASP A 206 -22.73 -15.67 -18.38
N GLU A 207 -22.08 -14.55 -18.75
CA GLU A 207 -22.73 -13.47 -19.53
C GLU A 207 -22.05 -13.15 -20.88
N ALA A 208 -21.25 -14.06 -21.44
CA ALA A 208 -20.55 -13.78 -22.70
C ALA A 208 -20.47 -14.98 -23.65
N GLU A 209 -21.61 -15.53 -24.08
CA GLU A 209 -21.80 -16.11 -25.43
C GLU A 209 -23.31 -16.10 -25.81
N GLU A 210 -23.90 -14.91 -26.00
CA GLU A 210 -25.07 -14.75 -26.89
C GLU A 210 -24.88 -13.48 -27.73
N GLU A 211 -23.89 -13.49 -28.62
CA GLU A 211 -23.98 -12.70 -29.84
C GLU A 211 -24.36 -13.64 -30.97
N GLY A 212 -25.61 -13.51 -31.41
CA GLY A 212 -26.23 -14.36 -32.41
C GLY A 212 -25.47 -14.34 -33.74
N GLU A 213 -25.02 -15.53 -34.16
CA GLU A 213 -24.93 -15.83 -35.57
C GLU A 213 -26.36 -15.88 -36.13
N GLY A 214 -26.66 -14.88 -36.95
CA GLY A 214 -27.93 -14.75 -37.63
C GLY A 214 -28.26 -16.02 -38.40
N ALA A 215 -29.39 -16.63 -38.02
CA ALA A 215 -30.04 -17.68 -38.77
C ALA A 215 -30.23 -17.27 -40.23
N GLU A 216 -29.57 -17.99 -41.16
CA GLU A 216 -30.06 -18.07 -42.53
C GLU A 216 -31.43 -18.78 -42.52
N PRO A 217 -32.45 -18.23 -43.19
CA PRO A 217 -33.75 -18.86 -43.24
C PRO A 217 -33.71 -20.13 -44.12
N PRO A 218 -34.40 -21.22 -43.72
CA PRO A 218 -34.45 -22.43 -44.52
C PRO A 218 -35.30 -22.20 -45.77
N ALA A 219 -34.74 -22.51 -46.93
CA ALA A 219 -35.47 -22.50 -48.20
C ALA A 219 -36.58 -23.57 -48.20
N GLU A 220 -37.82 -23.13 -48.42
CA GLU A 220 -38.98 -24.00 -48.58
C GLU A 220 -38.91 -24.87 -49.85
N PRO A 221 -39.57 -26.05 -49.84
CA PRO A 221 -39.52 -27.03 -50.92
C PRO A 221 -40.53 -26.72 -52.03
N GLN A 222 -40.07 -26.64 -53.29
CA GLN A 222 -40.96 -26.58 -54.46
C GLN A 222 -41.27 -27.98 -54.99
N GLU A 223 -42.55 -28.36 -54.92
CA GLU A 223 -43.10 -29.50 -55.65
C GLU A 223 -43.36 -29.19 -57.14
N ARG A 224 -42.90 -30.13 -57.98
CA ARG A 224 -43.48 -30.62 -59.25
C ARG A 224 -43.57 -29.69 -60.46
N LYS A 225 -42.95 -30.14 -61.57
CA LYS A 225 -43.70 -30.51 -62.79
C LYS A 225 -42.93 -31.52 -63.65
N SER A 226 -43.66 -32.56 -64.04
CA SER A 226 -43.30 -33.61 -64.98
C SER A 226 -43.18 -33.06 -66.41
N VAL A 227 -42.16 -33.49 -67.17
CA VAL A 227 -42.31 -33.77 -68.61
C VAL A 227 -41.37 -34.91 -68.99
N ARG A 228 -41.98 -35.88 -69.67
CA ARG A 228 -41.47 -37.12 -70.25
C ARG A 228 -40.76 -36.81 -71.57
N THR A 229 -39.58 -37.36 -71.83
CA THR A 229 -39.14 -37.67 -73.20
C THR A 229 -38.16 -38.83 -73.24
N ARG A 230 -38.16 -39.51 -74.39
CA ARG A 230 -37.85 -40.91 -74.66
C ARG A 230 -36.48 -41.02 -75.35
N ARG A 231 -35.86 -42.21 -75.24
CA ARG A 231 -34.82 -42.81 -76.13
C ARG A 231 -33.40 -42.22 -75.99
N THR A 232 -32.27 -42.96 -76.03
CA THR A 232 -31.90 -44.27 -76.63
C THR A 232 -30.61 -44.86 -75.98
N SER A 233 -30.54 -46.21 -75.95
CA SER A 233 -29.40 -47.13 -76.22
C SER A 233 -28.06 -47.11 -75.45
N GLY A 234 -27.63 -48.33 -75.04
CA GLY A 234 -26.24 -48.81 -74.88
C GLY A 234 -25.92 -49.30 -73.45
N GLU A 235 -25.94 -50.59 -73.11
CA GLU A 235 -24.77 -51.53 -73.07
C GLU A 235 -23.63 -51.02 -72.14
N GLU A 236 -23.08 -51.70 -71.13
CA GLU A 236 -22.90 -53.12 -70.81
C GLU A 236 -22.66 -53.38 -69.30
N ARG A 237 -23.07 -54.59 -68.87
CA ARG A 237 -22.43 -55.59 -67.97
C ARG A 237 -21.73 -55.22 -66.63
N GLY A 238 -22.21 -55.94 -65.61
CA GLY A 238 -21.41 -56.62 -64.56
C GLY A 238 -21.28 -55.83 -63.26
N GLY A 239 -21.59 -56.34 -62.06
CA GLY A 239 -22.01 -57.66 -61.58
C GLY A 239 -21.80 -57.66 -60.06
N GLY A 240 -22.70 -58.30 -59.30
CA GLY A 240 -22.43 -58.72 -57.92
C GLY A 240 -22.89 -57.78 -56.79
N ALA A 241 -24.13 -57.97 -56.33
CA ALA A 241 -24.51 -57.90 -54.91
C ALA A 241 -24.67 -59.37 -54.42
N PRO A 242 -25.16 -59.68 -53.20
CA PRO A 242 -25.38 -58.91 -51.95
C PRO A 242 -24.77 -59.67 -50.73
N VAL A 243 -24.89 -59.31 -49.44
CA VAL A 243 -26.03 -59.40 -48.48
C VAL A 243 -25.38 -59.12 -47.09
N ALA A 244 -25.82 -58.14 -46.29
CA ALA A 244 -26.69 -58.26 -45.09
C ALA A 244 -26.13 -59.19 -43.97
N GLU A 245 -26.32 -58.98 -42.67
CA GLU A 245 -27.34 -58.25 -41.93
C GLU A 245 -26.88 -58.09 -40.45
N ASP A 246 -27.60 -57.25 -39.74
CA ASP A 246 -27.44 -56.70 -38.38
C ASP A 246 -27.93 -57.69 -37.26
N PRO A 247 -28.43 -57.25 -36.08
CA PRO A 247 -27.80 -56.97 -34.77
C PRO A 247 -28.11 -58.03 -33.68
N ARG A 248 -27.58 -57.86 -32.44
CA ARG A 248 -28.35 -57.69 -31.17
C ARG A 248 -27.57 -57.99 -29.85
N SER A 249 -27.71 -57.03 -28.91
CA SER A 249 -28.00 -57.12 -27.45
C SER A 249 -27.04 -57.73 -26.40
N ASP A 250 -26.48 -56.83 -25.56
CA ASP A 250 -26.66 -56.66 -24.08
C ASP A 250 -26.11 -57.72 -23.07
N PRO A 251 -26.09 -57.48 -21.73
CA PRO A 251 -25.02 -56.84 -20.94
C PRO A 251 -24.44 -57.73 -19.80
N GLY A 252 -23.35 -57.29 -19.14
CA GLY A 252 -22.78 -57.98 -17.98
C GLY A 252 -21.84 -57.15 -17.11
N ARG A 253 -22.26 -56.93 -15.85
CA ARG A 253 -21.68 -56.18 -14.73
C ARG A 253 -20.62 -57.01 -13.97
N GLN A 254 -19.53 -56.40 -13.44
CA GLN A 254 -19.00 -56.60 -12.04
C GLN A 254 -17.62 -55.97 -11.73
N SER A 255 -17.60 -55.17 -10.63
CA SER A 255 -16.62 -55.02 -9.52
C SER A 255 -15.09 -54.83 -9.72
N GLY A 256 -14.52 -53.81 -9.04
CA GLY A 256 -13.07 -53.59 -8.78
C GLY A 256 -12.45 -54.54 -7.72
N PRO A 257 -11.37 -54.20 -6.94
CA PRO A 257 -10.73 -52.89 -6.73
C PRO A 257 -9.16 -52.85 -6.64
N ALA A 258 -8.63 -51.62 -6.50
CA ALA A 258 -7.46 -51.13 -5.71
C ALA A 258 -6.06 -51.79 -5.78
N ALA A 259 -5.04 -50.97 -6.06
CA ALA A 259 -3.66 -51.16 -5.60
C ALA A 259 -3.00 -49.81 -5.25
N SER A 260 -2.47 -49.74 -4.03
CA SER A 260 -1.67 -48.65 -3.43
C SER A 260 -0.15 -48.81 -3.75
N PRO A 261 0.72 -47.84 -3.41
CA PRO A 261 2.01 -47.58 -4.09
C PRO A 261 3.22 -48.28 -3.43
N PRO A 262 4.42 -48.26 -4.04
CA PRO A 262 5.62 -48.69 -3.35
C PRO A 262 6.33 -47.55 -2.62
N VAL A 263 6.60 -47.81 -1.35
CA VAL A 263 7.60 -47.19 -0.49
C VAL A 263 8.97 -47.78 -0.85
N TYR A 264 10.01 -46.96 -0.95
CA TYR A 264 11.38 -47.42 -0.67
C TYR A 264 12.13 -46.41 0.21
N SER A 265 12.50 -46.92 1.37
CA SER A 265 13.48 -46.38 2.31
C SER A 265 14.88 -46.85 1.87
N GLN A 266 15.90 -46.00 2.00
CA GLN A 266 17.04 -46.28 2.89
C GLN A 266 18.06 -45.14 2.88
N ALA A 267 18.42 -44.72 4.09
CA ALA A 267 19.57 -43.89 4.41
C ALA A 267 20.84 -44.75 4.52
N VAL A 268 21.99 -44.16 4.20
CA VAL A 268 23.30 -44.55 4.72
C VAL A 268 24.19 -43.30 4.80
N ASP A 269 24.80 -43.16 5.98
CA ASP A 269 25.66 -42.07 6.47
C ASP A 269 27.13 -42.19 6.01
N PRO A 270 28.03 -41.23 6.35
CA PRO A 270 29.04 -40.69 5.43
C PRO A 270 30.46 -41.24 5.63
N VAL A 271 31.33 -40.97 4.64
CA VAL A 271 32.79 -41.17 4.74
C VAL A 271 33.52 -39.89 4.30
N ALA A 272 34.37 -39.41 5.21
CA ALA A 272 35.34 -38.34 4.99
C ALA A 272 36.52 -38.81 4.13
N GLY A 273 37.09 -37.91 3.34
CA GLY A 273 38.32 -38.15 2.58
C GLY A 273 38.86 -36.88 1.95
N GLU A 274 39.90 -36.32 2.58
CA GLU A 274 40.74 -35.25 2.06
C GLU A 274 41.49 -35.69 0.79
N GLY A 275 41.82 -34.73 -0.10
CA GLY A 275 42.89 -34.95 -1.08
C GLY A 275 42.85 -34.11 -2.35
N SER A 276 43.71 -33.08 -2.37
CA SER A 276 44.51 -32.64 -3.53
C SER A 276 43.80 -31.97 -4.72
N ALA A 277 43.87 -30.63 -4.79
CA ALA A 277 43.64 -29.86 -6.00
C ALA A 277 44.97 -29.32 -6.54
N ALA A 278 45.26 -29.67 -7.79
CA ALA A 278 46.40 -29.22 -8.57
C ALA A 278 46.11 -27.90 -9.31
N ALA A 279 47.17 -27.08 -9.36
CA ALA A 279 47.53 -25.99 -10.26
C ALA A 279 46.62 -25.59 -11.43
N THR A 280 46.40 -24.27 -11.56
CA THR A 280 46.64 -23.37 -12.73
C THR A 280 46.17 -21.97 -12.27
N GLY A 281 46.89 -20.84 -12.31
CA GLY A 281 47.88 -20.35 -13.26
C GLY A 281 47.28 -19.18 -14.04
N TYR A 282 47.34 -17.94 -13.53
CA TYR A 282 47.22 -16.71 -14.33
C TYR A 282 47.99 -15.53 -13.67
N PRO A 283 48.55 -14.61 -14.48
CA PRO A 283 49.58 -13.66 -14.07
C PRO A 283 49.03 -12.30 -13.62
N ALA A 284 49.86 -11.58 -12.86
CA ALA A 284 49.64 -10.19 -12.44
C ALA A 284 49.62 -9.22 -13.64
N PRO A 285 48.77 -8.18 -13.65
CA PRO A 285 48.81 -7.15 -14.67
C PRO A 285 49.77 -6.01 -14.30
N GLU A 286 50.52 -5.61 -15.32
CA GLU A 286 51.49 -4.53 -15.38
C GLU A 286 50.87 -3.15 -15.11
N SER A 287 51.65 -2.33 -14.43
CA SER A 287 51.51 -0.88 -14.26
C SER A 287 51.66 -0.13 -15.59
N MET A 288 50.94 1.00 -15.73
CA MET A 288 51.31 2.32 -16.34
C MET A 288 50.02 3.04 -16.85
N PRO A 289 50.03 4.36 -17.13
CA PRO A 289 50.53 5.50 -16.36
C PRO A 289 49.46 6.63 -16.17
N GLU A 290 49.75 7.58 -15.27
CA GLU A 290 48.98 8.82 -15.04
C GLU A 290 48.94 9.74 -16.28
N PRO A 291 47.90 10.60 -16.44
CA PRO A 291 47.95 11.74 -17.33
C PRO A 291 48.27 13.05 -16.59
N GLU A 292 49.12 13.83 -17.27
CA GLU A 292 49.81 15.05 -16.86
C GLU A 292 48.92 16.27 -16.56
N ARG A 293 49.43 17.09 -15.64
CA ARG A 293 49.03 18.48 -15.39
C ARG A 293 49.35 19.38 -16.59
N LYS A 294 48.48 20.34 -16.89
CA LYS A 294 48.84 21.58 -17.59
C LYS A 294 48.51 22.80 -16.73
N GLU A 295 49.56 23.52 -16.36
CA GLU A 295 49.53 24.92 -15.90
C GLU A 295 49.64 25.86 -17.11
N ALA A 296 48.96 27.01 -17.06
CA ALA A 296 49.27 28.31 -17.70
C ALA A 296 48.06 29.23 -17.53
N GLU A 297 48.12 30.54 -17.30
CA GLU A 297 49.15 31.50 -16.92
C GLU A 297 48.40 32.77 -16.48
N GLN A 298 49.04 33.60 -15.66
CA GLN A 298 48.53 34.86 -15.12
C GLN A 298 48.51 35.97 -16.17
N ILE A 299 47.47 36.82 -16.18
CA ILE A 299 47.59 38.25 -16.60
C ILE A 299 46.69 39.13 -15.70
N LEU A 300 47.33 40.02 -14.94
CA LEU A 300 46.84 41.30 -14.38
C LEU A 300 47.69 42.43 -15.03
N PRO A 301 47.52 43.76 -14.81
CA PRO A 301 46.66 44.48 -13.85
C PRO A 301 46.00 45.81 -14.35
N GLY A 302 45.20 46.43 -13.45
CA GLY A 302 45.04 47.89 -13.28
C GLY A 302 43.72 48.47 -13.81
N SER A 303 43.03 49.44 -13.21
CA SER A 303 43.17 50.29 -12.01
C SER A 303 41.91 51.23 -12.06
N GLU A 304 41.10 51.49 -11.04
CA GLU A 304 41.18 52.60 -10.07
C GLU A 304 39.79 52.78 -9.41
N THR A 305 39.78 53.09 -8.11
CA THR A 305 38.70 53.58 -7.21
C THR A 305 38.43 55.10 -7.43
N PRO A 306 37.62 55.90 -6.66
CA PRO A 306 36.96 55.67 -5.35
C PRO A 306 35.57 56.36 -5.08
N GLY A 307 35.04 56.17 -3.86
CA GLY A 307 34.06 57.06 -3.18
C GLY A 307 33.01 56.30 -2.31
N GLU A 308 33.21 56.15 -0.99
CA GLU A 308 32.52 56.86 0.14
C GLU A 308 30.99 56.62 0.24
N SER A 309 30.31 56.36 1.37
CA SER A 309 30.57 56.61 2.80
C SER A 309 29.56 55.87 3.72
N ALA A 310 30.07 55.44 4.90
CA ALA A 310 29.49 55.35 6.26
C ALA A 310 28.02 54.92 6.56
N ALA A 311 27.88 53.93 7.47
CA ALA A 311 27.27 54.10 8.81
C ALA A 311 27.33 52.82 9.70
N THR A 312 27.99 52.92 10.86
CA THR A 312 27.92 52.05 12.08
C THR A 312 26.86 52.66 13.05
N PRO A 313 26.49 52.17 14.27
CA PRO A 313 27.00 51.08 15.14
C PRO A 313 25.85 50.31 15.92
N PRO A 314 26.01 49.70 17.14
CA PRO A 314 27.18 49.25 17.89
C PRO A 314 27.14 47.80 18.43
N ALA A 315 28.30 47.38 18.95
CA ALA A 315 28.62 46.15 19.66
C ALA A 315 28.21 46.14 21.16
N ARG A 316 28.15 44.94 21.76
CA ARG A 316 28.29 44.73 23.22
C ARG A 316 29.15 43.51 23.56
N THR A 317 30.38 43.82 23.99
CA THR A 317 31.22 43.26 25.07
C THR A 317 31.28 41.76 25.41
N ARG A 318 32.55 41.31 25.41
CA ARG A 318 33.19 40.08 25.92
C ARG A 318 32.93 39.74 27.40
N LYS A 319 33.03 38.44 27.73
CA LYS A 319 33.82 37.97 28.88
C LYS A 319 34.56 36.67 28.52
N ARG A 320 35.89 36.73 28.61
CA ARG A 320 36.84 35.60 28.58
C ARG A 320 37.07 35.16 30.03
N GLU A 321 37.12 33.86 30.27
CA GLU A 321 37.87 33.27 31.38
C GLU A 321 38.61 32.02 30.90
N ARG A 322 39.58 31.61 31.70
CA ARG A 322 40.92 31.15 31.30
C ARG A 322 41.08 29.65 31.55
N ILE A 323 41.87 29.01 30.70
CA ILE A 323 42.37 27.63 30.75
C ILE A 323 43.02 27.30 32.11
N LYS A 324 42.75 26.10 32.64
CA LYS A 324 43.74 25.26 33.37
C LYS A 324 43.50 23.77 33.09
N SER A 325 44.58 23.12 32.68
CA SER A 325 44.84 21.70 32.46
C SER A 325 45.02 20.93 33.77
N ALA A 326 44.60 19.65 33.82
CA ALA A 326 45.38 18.50 34.33
C ALA A 326 44.51 17.21 34.37
N THR A 327 44.95 16.17 33.65
CA THR A 327 44.73 14.74 33.96
C THR A 327 45.52 14.40 35.24
N PRO A 328 45.24 13.32 36.03
CA PRO A 328 45.55 11.96 35.56
C PRO A 328 44.81 10.75 36.23
N VAL A 329 45.02 9.58 35.63
CA VAL A 329 44.99 8.16 36.11
C VAL A 329 43.68 7.48 36.58
N ARG A 330 43.46 6.30 35.97
CA ARG A 330 42.59 5.18 36.40
C ARG A 330 42.97 4.61 37.78
N PRO A 331 42.11 3.75 38.35
CA PRO A 331 42.59 2.38 38.56
C PRO A 331 41.59 1.31 38.09
N ALA A 332 42.15 0.14 37.77
CA ALA A 332 41.47 -1.12 37.54
C ALA A 332 40.95 -1.69 38.86
N VAL A 333 39.79 -2.36 38.83
CA VAL A 333 39.39 -3.31 39.87
C VAL A 333 38.88 -4.57 39.19
N SER A 334 39.56 -5.67 39.50
CA SER A 334 39.27 -7.05 39.11
C SER A 334 38.64 -7.80 40.28
N PHE A 335 37.64 -8.63 39.98
CA PHE A 335 37.21 -9.88 40.65
C PHE A 335 36.92 -9.85 42.17
N VAL A 336 35.74 -10.34 42.58
CA VAL A 336 35.50 -11.70 43.10
C VAL A 336 34.01 -11.83 43.50
N ARG A 337 33.50 -13.04 43.28
CA ARG A 337 32.16 -13.59 43.56
C ARG A 337 32.15 -14.15 44.98
N GLU A 338 31.12 -13.86 45.78
CA GLU A 338 30.83 -14.62 47.01
C GLU A 338 29.33 -14.91 47.13
N GLU A 339 29.04 -16.17 47.47
CA GLU A 339 27.73 -16.78 47.60
C GLU A 339 27.30 -16.81 49.09
N ILE A 340 26.01 -16.51 49.33
CA ILE A 340 25.00 -17.00 50.31
C ILE A 340 25.47 -17.57 51.68
N PRO A 341 24.71 -17.33 52.78
CA PRO A 341 23.77 -18.38 53.20
C PRO A 341 22.40 -17.91 53.71
N VAL A 342 21.44 -18.84 53.52
CA VAL A 342 20.03 -18.90 53.96
C VAL A 342 19.91 -19.33 55.43
N GLN A 343 18.93 -18.80 56.20
CA GLN A 343 18.16 -19.47 57.29
C GLN A 343 16.82 -18.70 57.48
N GLU A 344 15.66 -19.26 57.09
CA GLU A 344 14.63 -20.00 57.88
C GLU A 344 13.65 -19.15 58.74
N GLU A 345 12.35 -19.26 58.41
CA GLU A 345 11.11 -18.85 59.11
C GLU A 345 10.80 -19.72 60.38
N PRO A 346 9.69 -19.60 61.19
CA PRO A 346 8.37 -18.96 60.94
C PRO A 346 7.59 -18.31 62.14
N ALA A 347 6.36 -17.88 61.82
CA ALA A 347 5.17 -17.57 62.66
C ALA A 347 5.11 -16.17 63.29
N THR A 348 3.99 -15.41 63.35
CA THR A 348 2.56 -15.77 63.43
C THR A 348 1.67 -14.55 63.07
N VAL A 349 0.43 -14.86 62.69
CA VAL A 349 -0.79 -14.07 62.44
C VAL A 349 -1.04 -12.86 63.38
N GLU A 350 -1.45 -11.71 62.82
CA GLU A 350 -2.54 -10.86 63.33
C GLU A 350 -3.21 -10.05 62.19
N GLU A 351 -4.51 -9.80 62.37
CA GLU A 351 -5.52 -9.46 61.37
C GLU A 351 -6.06 -8.03 61.61
N SER A 352 -6.05 -7.19 60.56
CA SER A 352 -6.89 -5.98 60.33
C SER A 352 -6.81 -4.78 61.32
N PRO A 353 -7.26 -3.55 60.97
CA PRO A 353 -8.18 -3.20 59.87
C PRO A 353 -7.77 -2.04 58.93
N GLU A 354 -8.26 -2.15 57.70
CA GLU A 354 -8.96 -1.13 56.91
C GLU A 354 -8.64 0.37 57.19
N GLU A 355 -7.82 0.98 56.33
CA GLU A 355 -7.73 2.43 56.18
C GLU A 355 -7.90 2.81 54.70
N THR A 356 -8.97 3.54 54.41
CA THR A 356 -9.33 4.07 53.09
C THR A 356 -8.36 5.19 52.69
N PRO A 357 -7.82 5.22 51.46
CA PRO A 357 -7.20 6.42 50.95
C PRO A 357 -8.27 7.36 50.40
N ARG A 358 -8.21 8.58 50.92
CA ARG A 358 -8.98 9.76 50.54
C ARG A 358 -9.00 10.00 49.04
N VAL A 359 -10.19 10.41 48.60
CA VAL A 359 -10.49 11.13 47.35
C VAL A 359 -9.48 12.26 47.17
N ASN A 360 -8.67 12.16 46.12
CA ASN A 360 -8.15 13.32 45.42
C ASN A 360 -8.86 13.34 44.06
N ASP A 361 -9.51 14.47 43.77
CA ASP A 361 -10.02 14.83 42.47
C ASP A 361 -8.92 14.68 41.42
N GLU A 362 -9.02 13.64 40.58
CA GLU A 362 -8.21 13.53 39.37
C GLU A 362 -9.02 14.03 38.18
N ALA A 363 -8.39 14.99 37.50
CA ALA A 363 -8.81 15.73 36.33
C ALA A 363 -9.37 14.86 35.18
N PRO A 364 -10.17 15.44 34.28
CA PRO A 364 -10.61 14.74 33.08
C PRO A 364 -9.38 14.28 32.30
N THR A 365 -9.33 12.99 32.02
CA THR A 365 -8.34 12.35 31.16
C THR A 365 -8.32 13.07 29.81
N VAL A 366 -7.13 13.53 29.42
CA VAL A 366 -6.76 14.29 28.20
C VAL A 366 -7.32 13.73 26.86
N GLN A 367 -7.96 12.57 26.85
CA GLN A 367 -8.57 11.96 25.67
C GLN A 367 -10.07 12.31 25.47
N GLU A 368 -10.80 12.66 26.54
CA GLU A 368 -12.24 12.97 26.44
C GLU A 368 -12.50 14.41 26.02
N GLU A 369 -11.69 15.37 26.52
CA GLU A 369 -11.79 16.79 26.17
C GLU A 369 -11.53 17.04 24.67
N ASP A 370 -10.62 16.28 24.05
CA ASP A 370 -10.29 16.38 22.62
C ASP A 370 -11.42 15.81 21.71
N ALA A 371 -12.20 14.85 22.20
CA ALA A 371 -13.31 14.26 21.45
C ALA A 371 -14.56 15.15 21.51
N GLU A 372 -14.85 15.71 22.68
CA GLU A 372 -15.99 16.61 22.89
C GLU A 372 -15.83 17.92 22.09
N THR A 373 -14.62 18.50 22.11
CA THR A 373 -14.29 19.70 21.30
C THR A 373 -14.40 19.46 19.79
N LEU A 374 -14.08 18.26 19.29
CA LEU A 374 -14.26 17.90 17.88
C LEU A 374 -15.75 17.79 17.50
N ILE A 375 -16.57 17.20 18.37
CA ILE A 375 -18.02 17.09 18.18
C ILE A 375 -18.66 18.49 18.16
N GLU A 376 -18.27 19.37 19.08
CA GLU A 376 -18.77 20.75 19.12
C GLU A 376 -18.43 21.56 17.86
N GLN A 377 -17.18 21.46 17.39
CA GLN A 377 -16.76 22.09 16.13
C GLN A 377 -17.58 21.58 14.93
N GLU A 378 -17.90 20.30 14.93
CA GLU A 378 -18.68 19.68 13.87
C GLU A 378 -20.15 20.12 13.91
N ILE A 379 -20.76 20.17 15.10
CA ILE A 379 -22.09 20.74 15.33
C ILE A 379 -22.15 22.19 14.86
N ALA A 380 -21.13 23.00 15.15
CA ALA A 380 -21.06 24.40 14.73
C ALA A 380 -21.02 24.54 13.19
N LYS A 381 -20.30 23.67 12.48
CA LYS A 381 -20.31 23.65 11.00
C LYS A 381 -21.70 23.36 10.45
N VAL A 382 -22.39 22.37 11.01
CA VAL A 382 -23.74 21.98 10.59
C VAL A 382 -24.70 23.15 10.79
N LYS A 383 -24.72 23.75 11.99
CA LYS A 383 -25.54 24.92 12.32
C LYS A 383 -25.28 26.13 11.41
N SER A 384 -24.05 26.31 10.95
CA SER A 384 -23.70 27.42 10.05
C SER A 384 -24.10 27.18 8.58
N ARG A 385 -24.20 25.92 8.15
CA ARG A 385 -24.29 25.56 6.71
C ARG A 385 -25.66 25.04 6.30
N VAL A 386 -26.34 24.28 7.16
CA VAL A 386 -27.65 23.69 6.85
C VAL A 386 -28.70 24.73 6.44
N PRO A 387 -28.85 25.88 7.13
CA PRO A 387 -29.79 26.92 6.67
C PRO A 387 -29.49 27.42 5.25
N LYS A 388 -28.20 27.56 4.91
CA LYS A 388 -27.75 28.01 3.58
C LYS A 388 -27.97 26.95 2.51
N TRP A 389 -27.91 25.67 2.86
CA TRP A 389 -28.21 24.59 1.92
C TRP A 389 -29.69 24.56 1.56
N PHE A 390 -30.58 24.71 2.54
CA PHE A 390 -32.01 24.82 2.26
C PHE A 390 -32.35 26.03 1.37
N GLN A 391 -31.66 27.16 1.53
CA GLN A 391 -31.84 28.33 0.65
C GLN A 391 -31.22 28.17 -0.76
N ARG A 392 -30.25 27.25 -0.94
CA ARG A 392 -29.49 27.09 -2.20
C ARG A 392 -29.70 25.70 -2.79
N SER A 393 -30.90 25.45 -3.30
CA SER A 393 -31.35 24.15 -3.83
C SER A 393 -30.57 23.61 -5.04
N SER A 394 -29.74 24.44 -5.69
CA SER A 394 -28.91 24.03 -6.84
C SER A 394 -27.64 23.25 -6.44
N GLN A 395 -27.15 23.39 -5.22
CA GLN A 395 -25.92 22.71 -4.77
C GLN A 395 -26.18 21.23 -4.50
N ASN A 396 -25.20 20.37 -4.80
CA ASN A 396 -25.32 18.92 -4.62
C ASN A 396 -25.68 18.52 -3.18
N ASN A 397 -25.01 19.10 -2.17
CA ASN A 397 -25.30 18.82 -0.76
C ASN A 397 -26.72 19.24 -0.38
N SER A 398 -27.21 20.36 -0.92
CA SER A 398 -28.58 20.83 -0.72
C SER A 398 -29.59 19.85 -1.31
N LYS A 399 -29.37 19.42 -2.56
CA LYS A 399 -30.24 18.44 -3.24
C LYS A 399 -30.33 17.13 -2.46
N ILE A 400 -29.18 16.64 -1.97
CA ILE A 400 -29.12 15.40 -1.18
C ILE A 400 -29.90 15.56 0.13
N LEU A 401 -29.67 16.66 0.88
CA LEU A 401 -30.35 16.87 2.15
C LEU A 401 -31.85 17.06 1.97
N ILE A 402 -32.30 17.87 1.00
CA ILE A 402 -33.71 18.10 0.74
C ILE A 402 -34.42 16.79 0.38
N ARG A 403 -33.85 16.00 -0.54
CA ARG A 403 -34.43 14.72 -0.98
C ARG A 403 -34.43 13.67 0.11
N PHE A 404 -33.41 13.65 0.97
CA PHE A 404 -33.43 12.84 2.17
C PHE A 404 -34.61 13.24 3.06
N MET A 405 -34.80 14.52 3.34
CA MET A 405 -35.90 14.99 4.20
C MET A 405 -37.28 14.68 3.59
N GLU A 406 -37.43 14.75 2.27
CA GLU A 406 -38.66 14.36 1.57
C GLU A 406 -38.98 12.86 1.67
N LEU A 407 -37.95 11.99 1.68
CA LEU A 407 -38.13 10.57 1.96
C LEU A 407 -38.45 10.35 3.44
N TYR A 408 -37.72 11.03 4.31
CA TYR A 408 -37.83 10.91 5.76
C TYR A 408 -39.20 11.34 6.29
N GLU A 409 -39.84 12.34 5.66
CA GLU A 409 -41.24 12.73 5.97
C GLU A 409 -42.26 11.63 5.67
N LYS A 410 -41.97 10.76 4.69
CA LYS A 410 -42.87 9.67 4.26
C LYS A 410 -42.61 8.39 5.05
N ASP A 411 -41.35 8.10 5.31
CA ASP A 411 -40.88 6.93 6.03
C ASP A 411 -39.57 7.29 6.76
N GLU A 412 -39.54 7.14 8.09
CA GLU A 412 -38.35 7.41 8.90
C GLU A 412 -37.19 6.45 8.56
N ASN A 413 -37.47 5.33 7.87
CA ASN A 413 -36.48 4.34 7.46
C ASN A 413 -36.02 4.54 6.01
N VAL A 414 -35.17 5.55 5.79
CA VAL A 414 -34.62 5.85 4.46
C VAL A 414 -33.40 4.97 4.17
N SER A 415 -33.48 4.07 3.19
CA SER A 415 -32.30 3.31 2.75
C SER A 415 -31.35 4.15 1.88
N LEU A 416 -30.06 3.80 1.90
CA LEU A 416 -29.05 4.44 1.05
C LEU A 416 -29.38 4.26 -0.44
N ARG A 417 -29.93 3.09 -0.81
CA ARG A 417 -30.37 2.79 -2.17
C ARG A 417 -31.49 3.75 -2.62
N GLN A 418 -32.55 3.90 -1.83
CA GLN A 418 -33.65 4.84 -2.14
C GLN A 418 -33.15 6.27 -2.27
N LEU A 419 -32.28 6.71 -1.35
CA LEU A 419 -31.71 8.05 -1.40
C LEU A 419 -30.85 8.25 -2.66
N SER A 420 -30.03 7.26 -3.01
CA SER A 420 -29.18 7.29 -4.21
C SER A 420 -30.01 7.32 -5.49
N GLU A 421 -31.08 6.51 -5.57
CA GLU A 421 -32.00 6.48 -6.72
C GLU A 421 -32.70 7.83 -6.88
N MET A 422 -33.22 8.43 -5.80
CA MET A 422 -33.76 9.80 -5.85
C MET A 422 -32.70 10.86 -6.18
N CYS A 423 -31.41 10.57 -5.96
CA CYS A 423 -30.28 11.44 -6.25
C CYS A 423 -29.57 11.16 -7.58
N GLY A 424 -30.22 10.47 -8.52
CA GLY A 424 -29.61 10.10 -9.81
C GLY A 424 -29.07 11.27 -10.64
N ASP A 425 -29.64 12.47 -10.56
CA ASP A 425 -29.15 13.68 -11.24
C ASP A 425 -28.06 14.45 -10.46
N VAL A 426 -27.75 14.03 -9.22
CA VAL A 426 -26.71 14.67 -8.42
C VAL A 426 -25.34 14.16 -8.87
N LYS A 427 -24.59 15.02 -9.57
CA LYS A 427 -23.21 14.73 -9.98
C LYS A 427 -22.37 14.32 -8.76
N ASN A 428 -21.69 13.19 -8.85
CA ASN A 428 -20.85 12.66 -7.78
C ASN A 428 -21.62 12.50 -6.45
N PHE A 429 -22.87 12.00 -6.48
CA PHE A 429 -23.69 11.73 -5.29
C PHE A 429 -22.89 11.07 -4.16
N ALA A 430 -22.18 9.97 -4.45
CA ALA A 430 -21.42 9.23 -3.44
C ALA A 430 -20.35 10.07 -2.71
N VAL A 431 -19.67 10.97 -3.44
CA VAL A 431 -18.64 11.86 -2.87
C VAL A 431 -19.27 12.91 -1.96
N ASN A 432 -20.35 13.55 -2.43
CA ASN A 432 -21.05 14.60 -1.67
C ASN A 432 -21.74 14.00 -0.43
N PHE A 433 -22.38 12.85 -0.58
CA PHE A 433 -22.99 12.11 0.52
C PHE A 433 -21.95 11.70 1.57
N ALA A 434 -20.78 11.19 1.16
CA ALA A 434 -19.70 10.86 2.10
C ALA A 434 -19.19 12.06 2.90
N GLN A 435 -19.15 13.25 2.30
CA GLN A 435 -18.79 14.50 2.98
C GLN A 435 -19.85 14.98 3.98
N MET A 436 -21.09 14.49 3.85
CA MET A 436 -22.21 14.76 4.75
C MET A 436 -22.40 13.67 5.81
N ASN A 437 -21.73 12.52 5.67
CA ASN A 437 -21.87 11.36 6.56
C ASN A 437 -20.67 11.16 7.52
N LYS A 438 -19.48 11.65 7.18
CA LYS A 438 -18.25 11.45 7.98
C LYS A 438 -17.82 12.73 8.69
N VAL A 439 -17.41 12.63 9.96
CA VAL A 439 -16.72 13.73 10.67
C VAL A 439 -15.29 13.79 10.14
N ASN A 440 -14.88 14.91 9.55
CA ASN A 440 -13.46 15.19 9.25
C ASN A 440 -13.22 16.70 9.18
N GLY A 441 -11.97 17.15 9.35
CA GLY A 441 -11.63 18.58 9.41
C GLY A 441 -11.99 19.41 8.17
N ARG A 442 -12.28 18.78 7.02
CA ARG A 442 -12.61 19.45 5.75
C ARG A 442 -14.00 19.08 5.21
N ASN A 443 -14.81 18.39 6.00
CA ASN A 443 -16.12 17.96 5.56
C ASN A 443 -17.06 19.16 5.45
N HIS A 444 -18.25 18.87 4.93
CA HIS A 444 -19.23 19.91 4.74
C HIS A 444 -20.09 20.19 5.97
N GLY A 445 -19.87 19.45 7.05
CA GLY A 445 -20.79 19.28 8.18
C GLY A 445 -21.39 17.88 8.12
N LYS A 446 -21.18 17.07 9.16
CA LYS A 446 -21.82 15.75 9.27
C LYS A 446 -23.30 15.94 9.60
N VAL A 447 -24.17 15.54 8.68
CA VAL A 447 -25.63 15.55 8.87
C VAL A 447 -26.22 14.13 8.89
N PHE A 448 -25.51 13.15 8.31
CA PHE A 448 -25.95 11.76 8.24
C PHE A 448 -25.08 10.82 9.07
N THR A 449 -25.68 9.68 9.42
CA THR A 449 -25.02 8.48 9.91
C THR A 449 -25.66 7.28 9.20
N VAL A 450 -24.86 6.32 8.77
CA VAL A 450 -25.37 5.10 8.14
C VAL A 450 -25.35 3.97 9.18
N LYS A 451 -26.50 3.32 9.39
CA LYS A 451 -26.67 2.14 10.26
C LYS A 451 -27.12 0.97 9.39
N GLY A 452 -26.20 0.10 9.01
CA GLY A 452 -26.46 -0.95 8.02
C GLY A 452 -26.74 -0.33 6.65
N GLU A 453 -27.92 -0.58 6.09
CA GLU A 453 -28.37 0.01 4.82
C GLU A 453 -29.20 1.29 4.99
N THR A 454 -29.56 1.63 6.23
CA THR A 454 -30.39 2.80 6.54
C THR A 454 -29.54 4.04 6.78
N VAL A 455 -29.92 5.14 6.14
CA VAL A 455 -29.40 6.48 6.37
C VAL A 455 -30.26 7.17 7.43
N VAL A 456 -29.64 7.59 8.53
CA VAL A 456 -30.31 8.35 9.60
C VAL A 456 -29.64 9.71 9.79
N LEU A 457 -30.39 10.69 10.30
CA LEU A 457 -29.79 11.96 10.73
C LEU A 457 -28.82 11.74 11.89
N TRP A 458 -27.71 12.47 11.88
CA TRP A 458 -26.73 12.41 12.96
C TRP A 458 -27.31 12.98 14.25
N GLU A 459 -27.36 12.16 15.30
CA GLU A 459 -28.06 12.45 16.56
C GLU A 459 -27.85 13.86 17.12
N PRO A 460 -26.61 14.38 17.24
CA PRO A 460 -26.37 15.67 17.90
C PRO A 460 -26.96 16.88 17.18
N VAL A 461 -27.37 16.73 15.91
CA VAL A 461 -27.91 17.82 15.08
C VAL A 461 -29.26 17.48 14.45
N ARG A 462 -29.83 16.30 14.77
CA ARG A 462 -31.07 15.80 14.18
C ARG A 462 -32.22 16.80 14.30
N ASP A 463 -32.55 17.19 15.53
CA ASP A 463 -33.70 18.05 15.81
C ASP A 463 -33.54 19.43 15.16
N TYR A 464 -32.32 19.95 15.17
CA TYR A 464 -31.99 21.23 14.52
C TYR A 464 -32.25 21.18 13.01
N ILE A 465 -31.80 20.12 12.33
CA ILE A 465 -32.00 19.95 10.88
C ILE A 465 -33.50 19.85 10.55
N ILE A 466 -34.27 19.10 11.36
CA ILE A 466 -35.72 18.97 11.19
C ILE A 466 -36.41 20.33 11.33
N GLN A 467 -36.05 21.12 12.35
CA GLN A 467 -36.61 22.46 12.55
C GLN A 467 -36.32 23.41 11.39
N GLU A 468 -35.07 23.45 10.91
CA GLU A 468 -34.67 24.25 9.75
C GLU A 468 -35.39 23.82 8.47
N TYR A 469 -35.60 22.52 8.28
CA TYR A 469 -36.36 22.00 7.14
C TYR A 469 -37.84 22.40 7.19
N ILE A 470 -38.47 22.35 8.37
CA ILE A 470 -39.85 22.83 8.56
C ILE A 470 -39.94 24.33 8.25
N ALA A 471 -38.97 25.13 8.70
CA ALA A 471 -38.91 26.56 8.41
C ALA A 471 -38.76 26.82 6.90
N PHE A 472 -37.88 26.06 6.22
CA PHE A 472 -37.71 26.09 4.78
C PHE A 472 -39.01 25.77 4.02
N LYS A 473 -39.72 24.69 4.38
CA LYS A 473 -41.01 24.36 3.77
C LYS A 473 -42.04 25.46 3.99
N LYS A 474 -42.13 26.02 5.20
CA LYS A 474 -43.04 27.14 5.48
C LYS A 474 -42.73 28.33 4.57
N SER A 475 -41.47 28.73 4.42
CA SER A 475 -41.11 29.82 3.48
C SER A 475 -41.43 29.49 2.02
N TYR A 476 -41.23 28.24 1.61
CA TYR A 476 -41.47 27.78 0.24
C TYR A 476 -42.96 27.79 -0.13
N TYR A 477 -43.85 27.45 0.80
CA TYR A 477 -45.30 27.45 0.60
C TYR A 477 -46.00 28.75 1.06
N SER A 478 -45.26 29.78 1.48
CA SER A 478 -45.81 31.12 1.79
C SER A 478 -45.62 32.10 0.63
N GLU A 479 -44.86 31.72 -0.40
CA GLU A 479 -44.59 32.50 -1.61
C GLU A 479 -45.38 32.01 -2.84
N GLU A 480 -46.17 30.93 -2.68
CA GLU A 480 -47.31 30.55 -3.54
C GLU A 480 -48.61 31.02 -2.90
#